data_AF-A0A7C1NC54-F1
#
_entry.id   AF-A0A7C1NC54-F1
#
_cell.length_a   1.000
_cell.length_b   1.000
_cell.length_c   1.000
_cell.angle_alpha   90.00
_cell.angle_beta   90.00
_cell.angle_gamma   90.00
#
_symmetry.space_group_name_H-M   'P 1'
#
loop_
_entity.id
_entity.type
_entity.pdbx_description
1 polymer ?
#
loop_
_entity_poly.entity_id
_entity_poly.type
_entity_poly.pdbx_seq_one_letter_code
_entity_poly.pdbx_strand_id
1 'polypeptide(L)' 'MGIPTISITLMPWITEKVKVPRAASLEFPLGHPVGKPFDRAQQRMILLDTFRALESIKEPGVIIELPYKWNATD' A
#
# COMPACT_ATOMS: atom_id res chain seq x y z
N MET A 1 -23.67 8.14 5.43
CA MET A 1 -22.22 8.44 5.45
C MET A 1 -21.46 7.13 5.55
N GLY A 2 -20.42 6.92 4.75
CA GLY A 2 -19.61 5.68 4.74
C GLY A 2 -18.22 5.90 5.34
N ILE A 3 -17.53 4.81 5.70
CA ILE A 3 -16.14 4.84 6.17
C ILE A 3 -15.22 4.74 4.93
N PRO A 4 -14.27 5.67 4.71
CA PRO A 4 -13.32 5.57 3.60
C PRO A 4 -12.33 4.43 3.87
N THR A 5 -12.10 3.58 2.86
CA THR A 5 -11.21 2.41 2.96
C THR A 5 -10.17 2.40 1.83
N ILE A 6 -9.00 1.82 2.11
CA ILE A 6 -7.92 1.58 1.16
C ILE A 6 -7.27 0.23 1.46
N SER A 7 -6.90 -0.52 0.42
CA SER A 7 -6.13 -1.76 0.55
C SER A 7 -4.64 -1.49 0.37
N ILE A 8 -3.79 -2.22 1.11
CA ILE A 8 -2.36 -2.35 0.78
C ILE A 8 -2.18 -3.67 0.04
N THR A 9 -1.53 -3.65 -1.12
CA THR A 9 -1.31 -4.84 -1.96
C THR A 9 0.16 -5.06 -2.29
N LEU A 10 0.55 -6.33 -2.30
CA LEU A 10 1.87 -6.79 -2.77
C LEU A 10 1.81 -7.32 -4.21
N MET A 11 0.61 -7.36 -4.80
CA MET A 11 0.35 -7.93 -6.13
C MET A 11 -0.63 -7.02 -6.89
N PRO A 12 -0.18 -5.84 -7.36
CA PRO A 12 -1.05 -4.84 -7.97
C PRO A 12 -1.82 -5.39 -9.19
N TRP A 13 -1.21 -6.28 -9.98
CA TRP A 13 -1.85 -6.90 -11.14
C TRP A 13 -3.03 -7.83 -10.78
N ILE A 14 -3.02 -8.47 -9.61
CA ILE A 14 -4.18 -9.23 -9.11
C ILE A 14 -5.24 -8.25 -8.61
N THR A 15 -4.81 -7.25 -7.85
CA THR A 15 -5.67 -6.23 -7.26
C THR A 15 -6.46 -5.46 -8.32
N GLU A 16 -5.84 -5.17 -9.46
CA GLU A 16 -6.50 -4.58 -10.63
C GLU A 16 -7.62 -5.48 -11.18
N LYS A 17 -7.36 -6.78 -11.33
CA LYS A 17 -8.35 -7.75 -11.85
C LYS A 17 -9.59 -7.87 -10.96
N VAL A 18 -9.43 -7.75 -9.64
CA VAL A 18 -10.55 -7.82 -8.68
C VAL A 18 -11.23 -6.46 -8.44
N LYS A 19 -10.80 -5.40 -9.12
CA LYS A 19 -11.45 -4.07 -9.16
C LYS A 19 -11.71 -3.48 -7.77
N VAL A 20 -10.68 -3.43 -6.93
CA VAL A 20 -10.78 -2.74 -5.64
C VAL A 20 -11.09 -1.25 -5.83
N PRO A 21 -11.80 -0.60 -4.88
CA PRO A 21 -12.12 0.82 -5.02
C PRO A 21 -10.88 1.71 -5.02
N ARG A 22 -9.81 1.34 -4.29
CA ARG A 22 -8.50 2.01 -4.28
C ARG A 22 -7.47 1.15 -3.57
N ALA A 23 -6.20 1.24 -3.95
CA ALA A 23 -5.11 0.57 -3.25
C ALA A 23 -3.79 1.35 -3.29
N ALA A 24 -2.96 1.10 -2.29
CA ALA A 24 -1.53 1.40 -2.32
C ALA A 24 -0.76 0.10 -2.56
N SER A 25 0.21 0.10 -3.48
CA SER A 25 1.02 -1.07 -3.80
C SER A 25 2.47 -0.91 -3.35
N LEU A 26 3.04 -2.03 -2.90
CA LEU A 26 4.44 -2.17 -2.52
C LEU A 26 5.01 -3.43 -3.15
N GLU A 27 6.23 -3.35 -3.67
CA GLU A 27 6.96 -4.50 -4.21
C GLU A 27 7.78 -5.19 -3.10
N PHE A 28 7.11 -5.57 -2.01
CA PHE A 28 7.74 -6.26 -0.87
C PHE A 28 7.45 -7.77 -0.92
N PRO A 29 8.28 -8.59 -0.25
CA PRO A 29 7.98 -10.02 -0.09
C PRO A 29 6.62 -10.24 0.57
N LEU A 30 5.94 -11.30 0.14
CA LEU A 30 4.69 -11.72 0.78
C LEU A 30 4.88 -11.88 2.29
N GLY A 31 3.88 -11.46 3.07
CA GLY A 31 3.94 -11.43 4.53
C GLY A 31 4.51 -10.14 5.13
N HIS A 32 5.03 -9.23 4.30
CA HIS A 32 5.62 -7.95 4.76
C HIS A 32 4.92 -6.73 4.15
N PRO A 33 3.58 -6.58 4.24
CA PRO A 33 2.84 -5.54 3.53
C PRO A 33 3.17 -4.12 3.98
N VAL A 34 3.77 -3.96 5.16
CA VAL A 34 4.08 -2.64 5.75
C VAL A 34 5.56 -2.49 6.07
N GLY A 35 6.44 -3.32 5.50
CA GLY A 35 7.89 -3.22 5.71
C GLY A 35 8.49 -4.31 6.58
N LYS A 36 9.77 -4.12 6.90
CA LYS A 36 10.59 -5.12 7.59
C LYS A 36 10.08 -5.40 9.01
N PRO A 37 10.26 -6.62 9.52
CA PRO A 37 9.99 -6.91 10.93
C PRO A 37 10.78 -5.95 11.84
N PHE A 38 10.13 -5.45 12.89
CA PHE A 38 10.68 -4.55 13.91
C PHE A 38 11.15 -3.16 13.44
N ASP A 39 11.15 -2.85 12.14
CA ASP A 39 11.37 -1.51 11.62
C ASP A 39 10.11 -0.65 11.73
N ARG A 40 9.83 -0.20 12.97
CA ARG A 40 8.66 0.63 13.28
C ARG A 40 8.67 1.97 12.56
N ALA A 41 9.84 2.49 12.22
CA ALA A 41 9.97 3.77 11.52
C ALA A 41 9.46 3.61 10.08
N GLN A 42 9.95 2.60 9.35
CA GLN A 42 9.48 2.29 8.00
C GLN A 42 7.99 1.95 7.99
N GLN A 43 7.53 1.08 8.90
CA GLN A 43 6.12 0.71 9.01
C GLN A 43 5.21 1.91 9.20
N ARG A 44 5.62 2.85 10.06
CA ARG A 44 4.87 4.09 10.28
C ARG A 44 4.82 4.96 9.03
N MET A 45 5.94 5.11 8.32
CA MET A 45 5.99 5.92 7.10
C MET A 45 5.07 5.36 6.01
N ILE A 46 5.10 4.04 5.79
CA ILE A 46 4.22 3.35 4.83
C ILE A 46 2.74 3.56 5.15
N LEU A 47 2.36 3.43 6.42
CA LEU A 47 0.96 3.64 6.84
C LEU A 47 0.53 5.09 6.63
N LEU A 48 1.39 6.06 6.96
CA LEU A 48 1.09 7.49 6.75
C LEU A 48 0.91 7.81 5.27
N ASP A 49 1.76 7.28 4.39
CA ASP A 49 1.62 7.49 2.95
C ASP A 49 0.42 6.77 2.36
N THR A 50 0.06 5.60 2.90
CA THR A 50 -1.19 4.91 2.55
C THR A 50 -2.41 5.76 2.91
N PHE A 51 -2.42 6.42 4.08
CA PHE A 51 -3.50 7.34 4.44
C PHE A 51 -3.52 8.61 3.60
N ARG A 52 -2.36 9.15 3.21
CA ARG A 52 -2.29 10.25 2.24
C ARG A 52 -2.88 9.82 0.88
N ALA A 53 -2.61 8.59 0.43
CA ALA A 53 -3.22 8.04 -0.77
C ALA A 53 -4.75 7.88 -0.64
N LEU A 54 -5.24 7.46 0.53
CA LEU A 54 -6.69 7.39 0.80
C LEU A 54 -7.38 8.75 0.60
N GLU A 55 -6.73 9.84 1.04
CA GLU A 55 -7.22 11.21 0.92
C GLU A 55 -7.09 11.75 -0.51
N SER A 56 -6.02 11.42 -1.24
CA SER A 56 -5.73 11.96 -2.56
C SER A 56 -6.49 11.25 -3.69
N ILE A 57 -6.72 9.94 -3.59
CA ILE A 57 -7.44 9.17 -4.61
C ILE A 57 -8.92 9.56 -4.63
N LYS A 58 -9.35 10.18 -5.73
CA LYS A 58 -10.76 10.59 -5.96
C LYS A 58 -11.52 9.65 -6.89
N GLU A 59 -10.81 8.91 -7.73
CA GLU A 59 -11.39 8.00 -8.72
C GLU A 59 -11.30 6.54 -8.25
N PRO A 60 -12.38 5.75 -8.39
CA PRO A 60 -12.34 4.33 -8.09
C PRO A 60 -11.37 3.57 -9.02
N GLY A 61 -10.76 2.51 -8.50
CA GLY A 61 -9.87 1.63 -9.28
C GLY A 61 -8.42 2.09 -9.34
N VAL A 62 -8.09 3.25 -8.75
CA VAL A 62 -6.71 3.74 -8.70
C VAL A 62 -5.86 2.88 -7.75
N ILE A 63 -4.70 2.44 -8.26
CA ILE A 63 -3.66 1.75 -7.51
C ILE A 63 -2.39 2.61 -7.60
N ILE A 64 -1.89 3.12 -6.47
CA ILE A 64 -0.68 3.95 -6.42
C ILE A 64 0.48 3.13 -5.87
N GLU A 65 1.62 3.13 -6.56
CA GLU A 65 2.87 2.57 -6.04
C GLU A 65 3.49 3.52 -5.01
N LEU A 66 3.80 3.00 -3.81
CA LEU A 66 4.54 3.75 -2.81
C LEU A 66 6.04 3.67 -3.08
N PRO A 67 6.83 4.71 -2.78
CA PRO A 67 8.24 4.83 -3.19
C PRO A 67 9.21 4.02 -2.31
N TYR A 68 8.76 2.94 -1.66
CA TYR A 68 9.59 2.11 -0.79
C TYR A 68 10.07 0.87 -1.56
N LYS A 69 11.36 0.57 -1.46
CA LYS A 69 11.97 -0.63 -2.05
C LYS A 69 12.49 -1.57 -0.97
N TRP A 70 12.40 -2.86 -1.25
CA TRP A 70 12.87 -3.89 -0.34
C TRP A 70 14.38 -4.09 -0.50
N ASN A 71 15.15 -3.69 0.50
CA ASN A 71 16.60 -3.93 0.53
C ASN A 71 16.87 -5.23 1.30
N ALA A 72 17.32 -6.28 0.63
CA ALA A 72 17.60 -7.58 1.25
C ALA A 72 18.92 -7.63 2.04
N THR A 73 19.69 -6.54 2.07
CA THR A 73 21.07 -6.50 2.58
C THR A 73 21.21 -5.92 3.99
N ASP A 74 20.12 -5.61 4.70
CA ASP A 74 20.19 -5.23 6.14
C ASP A 74 19.86 -6.41 7.05
#